data_AF-A0A7S4Q606-F1
#
_entry.id   AF-A0A7S4Q606-F1
#
_cell.length_a   1.000
_cell.length_b   1.000
_cell.length_c   1.000
_cell.angle_alpha   90.00
_cell.angle_beta   90.00
_cell.angle_gamma   90.00
#
_symmetry.space_group_name_H-M   'P 1'
#
loop_
_entity.id
_entity.type
_entity.pdbx_description
1 polymer ?
#
loop_
_entity_poly.entity_id
_entity_poly.type
_entity_poly.pdbx_seq_one_letter_code
_entity_poly.pdbx_strand_id
1 'polypeptide(L)'
;VVTTGLSGSTITGGIVVTSCQILATYGNLQMPWPSESSGLFESIQFTLLDGRSFGVECVLGNEALAMYAARFALTYTVFTIFALMHILSKVLPLFSSSVSAWDWKKTLNSVGAFMQVLFISLVGIVVMPMQCYSHPNGLRSVVSFQQVLCFEGGLHTSLVFLAAALMGTVIVPFMVAICIAAWKAPAASRQKGGDSLVIICFRFLFYRFRPDCWWWGIPFCFRQLAIAFTPTVAGTDSNVQMMLIASILSVYLVFLGINWPWKSLELNLVDLVCVKLLLFIAVSAGSFMDVTKETPSHENLLLFFLITIIVANCVLVFYAFIVMLRKGVRGDFGFKYPRKKTVKQFAREWRSLCAYHKVIDLDTCVTWLRNMSDYDRYTIDTAISIGQAYGMSGERKLIGRDLPS
;
A
#
# COMPACT_ATOMS: atom_id res chain seq x y z
N VAL A 1 14.69 19.72 4.68
CA VAL A 1 13.27 19.97 5.11
C VAL A 1 12.29 19.70 3.97
N VAL A 2 12.51 20.24 2.76
CA VAL A 2 11.59 20.06 1.60
C VAL A 2 11.52 18.61 1.12
N THR A 3 12.64 17.87 1.08
CA THR A 3 12.73 16.49 0.57
C THR A 3 12.10 15.43 1.49
N THR A 4 12.25 15.56 2.82
CA THR A 4 11.57 14.69 3.80
C THR A 4 10.09 14.94 3.86
N GLY A 5 9.67 16.21 3.87
CA GLY A 5 8.27 16.60 3.79
C GLY A 5 7.60 16.06 2.53
N LEU A 6 8.27 16.19 1.37
CA LEU A 6 7.80 15.62 0.11
C LEU A 6 7.62 14.10 0.20
N SER A 7 8.58 13.39 0.80
CA SER A 7 8.49 11.93 0.93
C SER A 7 7.38 11.44 1.88
N GLY A 8 7.13 12.16 2.98
CA GLY A 8 6.02 11.87 3.90
C GLY A 8 4.68 12.13 3.23
N SER A 9 4.52 13.28 2.58
CA SER A 9 3.31 13.65 1.84
C SER A 9 3.00 12.68 0.71
N THR A 10 4.00 12.20 -0.04
CA THR A 10 3.77 11.19 -1.09
C THR A 10 3.28 9.86 -0.51
N ILE A 11 3.82 9.41 0.63
CA ILE A 11 3.36 8.17 1.26
C ILE A 11 1.94 8.33 1.81
N THR A 12 1.65 9.43 2.50
CA THR A 12 0.29 9.77 2.98
C THR A 12 -0.69 9.82 1.82
N GLY A 13 -0.35 10.51 0.73
CA GLY A 13 -1.14 10.54 -0.50
C GLY A 13 -1.40 9.15 -1.06
N GLY A 14 -0.38 8.28 -1.09
CA GLY A 14 -0.53 6.88 -1.49
C GLY A 14 -1.51 6.10 -0.59
N ILE A 15 -1.45 6.26 0.73
CA ILE A 15 -2.40 5.61 1.67
C ILE A 15 -3.82 6.10 1.41
N VAL A 16 -4.02 7.41 1.22
CA VAL A 16 -5.33 7.99 0.92
C VAL A 16 -5.87 7.47 -0.41
N VAL A 17 -5.06 7.47 -1.47
CA VAL A 17 -5.45 6.93 -2.79
C VAL A 17 -5.85 5.46 -2.68
N THR A 18 -5.07 4.61 -2.00
CA THR A 18 -5.45 3.21 -1.82
C THR A 18 -6.73 3.06 -1.00
N SER A 19 -6.98 3.94 -0.04
CA SER A 19 -8.21 3.92 0.75
C SER A 19 -9.43 4.33 -0.08
N CYS A 20 -9.27 5.35 -0.93
CA CYS A 20 -10.24 5.75 -1.94
C CYS A 20 -10.53 4.60 -2.92
N GLN A 21 -9.51 3.89 -3.40
CA GLN A 21 -9.72 2.73 -4.30
C GLN A 21 -10.48 1.59 -3.63
N ILE A 22 -10.20 1.31 -2.34
CA ILE A 22 -10.98 0.32 -1.58
C ILE A 22 -12.44 0.78 -1.45
N LEU A 23 -12.66 2.07 -1.14
CA LEU A 23 -14.02 2.61 -1.07
C LEU A 23 -14.74 2.58 -2.43
N ALA A 24 -14.04 2.87 -3.54
CA ALA A 24 -14.60 2.72 -4.89
C ALA A 24 -14.96 1.26 -5.19
N THR A 25 -14.19 0.30 -4.66
CA THR A 25 -14.52 -1.13 -4.77
C THR A 25 -15.85 -1.44 -4.08
N TYR A 26 -16.20 -0.75 -2.99
CA TYR A 26 -17.50 -0.89 -2.34
C TYR A 26 -18.65 -0.40 -3.22
N GLY A 27 -18.44 0.68 -3.96
CA GLY A 27 -19.41 1.21 -4.92
C GLY A 27 -19.70 0.26 -6.09
N ASN A 28 -18.80 -0.68 -6.37
CA ASN A 28 -19.01 -1.72 -7.39
C ASN A 28 -19.74 -2.97 -6.87
N LEU A 29 -20.01 -3.04 -5.56
CA LEU A 29 -20.82 -4.12 -4.97
C LEU A 29 -22.31 -3.86 -5.24
N GLN A 30 -23.10 -4.92 -5.38
CA GLN A 30 -24.54 -4.86 -5.61
C GLN A 30 -25.31 -4.51 -4.32
N MET A 31 -25.00 -3.35 -3.73
CA MET A 31 -25.62 -2.88 -2.50
C MET A 31 -26.69 -1.83 -2.81
N PRO A 32 -27.79 -1.82 -2.04
CA PRO A 32 -28.80 -0.75 -2.10
C PRO A 32 -28.26 0.51 -1.40
N TRP A 33 -27.22 1.11 -1.97
CA TRP A 33 -26.67 2.37 -1.46
C TRP A 33 -27.75 3.48 -1.50
N PRO A 34 -27.88 4.31 -0.45
CA PRO A 34 -28.74 5.48 -0.48
C PRO A 34 -28.38 6.40 -1.65
N SER A 35 -29.38 6.97 -2.33
CA SER A 35 -29.16 7.86 -3.48
C SER A 35 -28.27 9.06 -3.15
N GLU A 36 -28.31 9.56 -1.91
CA GLU A 36 -27.44 10.64 -1.43
C GLU A 36 -25.94 10.29 -1.46
N SER A 37 -25.59 8.99 -1.42
CA SER A 37 -24.21 8.51 -1.43
C SER A 37 -23.66 8.25 -2.84
N SER A 38 -24.50 8.27 -3.89
CA SER A 38 -24.06 7.97 -5.25
C SER A 38 -22.99 8.96 -5.75
N GLY A 39 -23.16 10.25 -5.45
CA GLY A 39 -22.20 11.28 -5.86
C GLY A 39 -20.81 11.10 -5.22
N LEU A 40 -20.73 10.54 -4.00
CA LEU A 40 -19.46 10.20 -3.36
C LEU A 40 -18.76 9.06 -4.12
N PHE A 41 -19.49 7.99 -4.44
CA PHE A 41 -18.91 6.86 -5.16
C PHE A 41 -18.46 7.25 -6.57
N GLU A 42 -19.31 7.96 -7.32
CA GLU A 42 -18.97 8.49 -8.66
C GLU A 42 -17.67 9.32 -8.63
N SER A 43 -17.53 10.19 -7.63
CA SER A 43 -16.35 11.03 -7.44
C SER A 43 -15.08 10.25 -7.12
N ILE A 44 -15.16 9.00 -6.66
CA ILE A 44 -14.00 8.19 -6.26
C ILE A 44 -13.71 7.09 -7.28
N GLN A 45 -14.68 6.73 -8.16
CA GLN A 45 -14.51 5.73 -9.22
C GLN A 45 -13.33 6.03 -10.16
N PHE A 46 -12.96 7.30 -10.38
CA PHE A 46 -11.79 7.64 -11.20
C PHE A 46 -10.49 7.01 -10.67
N THR A 47 -10.40 6.74 -9.36
CA THR A 47 -9.22 6.11 -8.74
C THR A 47 -9.04 4.65 -9.15
N LEU A 48 -10.09 3.99 -9.64
CA LEU A 48 -10.05 2.64 -10.20
C LEU A 48 -9.62 2.60 -11.68
N LEU A 49 -9.37 3.76 -12.31
CA LEU A 49 -9.07 3.84 -13.74
C LEU A 49 -10.12 3.11 -14.60
N ASP A 50 -11.40 3.22 -14.24
CA ASP A 50 -12.47 2.60 -15.01
C ASP A 50 -12.60 3.30 -16.38
N GLY A 51 -12.55 2.52 -17.47
CA GLY A 51 -12.62 3.03 -18.84
C GLY A 51 -13.93 3.78 -19.15
N ARG A 52 -14.98 3.55 -18.35
CA ARG A 52 -16.24 4.32 -18.40
C ARG A 52 -16.02 5.79 -18.08
N SER A 53 -15.15 6.11 -17.14
CA SER A 53 -14.84 7.49 -16.75
C SER A 53 -14.14 8.29 -17.86
N PHE A 54 -13.53 7.61 -18.83
CA PHE A 54 -12.81 8.24 -19.96
C PHE A 54 -13.61 8.24 -21.26
N GLY A 55 -14.89 7.84 -21.26
CA GLY A 55 -15.73 7.85 -22.46
C GLY A 55 -15.27 6.91 -23.56
N VAL A 56 -14.56 5.83 -23.20
CA VAL A 56 -14.00 4.85 -24.17
C VAL A 56 -15.10 4.20 -25.03
N GLU A 57 -16.31 4.11 -24.49
CA GLU A 57 -17.54 3.64 -25.17
C GLU A 57 -17.87 4.48 -26.42
N CYS A 58 -17.58 5.79 -26.41
CA CYS A 58 -17.84 6.67 -27.54
C CYS A 58 -16.91 6.42 -28.74
N VAL A 59 -15.73 5.85 -28.50
CA VAL A 59 -14.71 5.62 -29.56
C VAL A 59 -14.73 4.17 -30.04
N LEU A 60 -14.84 3.21 -29.12
CA LEU A 60 -14.76 1.77 -29.43
C LEU A 60 -16.14 1.11 -29.62
N GLY A 61 -17.24 1.82 -29.35
CA GLY A 61 -18.59 1.27 -29.35
C GLY A 61 -18.89 0.40 -28.12
N ASN A 62 -20.03 -0.30 -28.16
CA ASN A 62 -20.57 -1.09 -27.04
C ASN A 62 -20.20 -2.59 -27.08
N GLU A 63 -19.17 -2.95 -27.85
CA GLU A 63 -18.71 -4.33 -27.93
C GLU A 63 -17.89 -4.69 -26.68
N ALA A 64 -18.37 -5.69 -25.91
CA ALA A 64 -17.76 -6.08 -24.64
C ALA A 64 -16.30 -6.51 -24.78
N LEU A 65 -15.96 -7.23 -25.86
CA LEU A 65 -14.59 -7.68 -26.10
C LEU A 65 -13.65 -6.50 -26.37
N ALA A 66 -14.05 -5.55 -27.22
CA ALA A 66 -13.26 -4.36 -27.52
C ALA A 66 -13.04 -3.50 -26.26
N MET A 67 -14.10 -3.29 -25.47
CA MET A 67 -14.01 -2.55 -24.21
C MET A 67 -13.07 -3.22 -23.21
N TYR A 68 -13.16 -4.54 -23.06
CA TYR A 68 -12.29 -5.28 -22.14
C TYR A 68 -10.85 -5.34 -22.67
N ALA A 69 -10.65 -5.52 -23.98
CA ALA A 69 -9.33 -5.47 -24.61
C ALA A 69 -8.65 -4.11 -24.42
N ALA A 70 -9.42 -3.00 -24.45
CA ALA A 70 -8.89 -1.68 -24.16
C ALA A 70 -8.42 -1.54 -22.69
N ARG A 71 -9.16 -2.10 -21.72
CA ARG A 71 -8.74 -2.14 -20.30
C ARG A 71 -7.50 -3.01 -20.10
N PHE A 72 -7.45 -4.15 -20.81
CA PHE A 72 -6.27 -5.01 -20.85
C PHE A 72 -5.05 -4.23 -21.38
N ALA A 73 -5.19 -3.55 -22.52
CA ALA A 73 -4.12 -2.74 -23.11
C ALA A 73 -3.69 -1.57 -22.19
N LEU A 74 -4.65 -0.90 -21.54
CA LEU A 74 -4.38 0.18 -20.58
C LEU A 74 -3.48 -0.27 -19.43
N THR A 75 -3.59 -1.53 -19.00
CA THR A 75 -2.71 -2.09 -17.96
C THR A 75 -1.24 -2.12 -18.40
N TYR A 76 -0.98 -2.34 -19.69
CA TYR A 76 0.38 -2.34 -20.23
C TYR A 76 0.92 -0.94 -20.50
N THR A 77 0.06 0.09 -20.55
CA THR A 77 0.44 1.47 -20.83
C THR A 77 1.45 2.01 -19.82
N VAL A 78 1.39 1.59 -18.55
CA VAL A 78 2.41 1.97 -17.56
C VAL A 78 3.80 1.48 -17.99
N PHE A 79 3.92 0.21 -18.39
CA PHE A 79 5.19 -0.34 -18.84
C PHE A 79 5.69 0.32 -20.12
N THR A 80 4.79 0.58 -21.08
CA THR A 80 5.18 1.23 -22.34
C THR A 80 5.61 2.68 -22.12
N ILE A 81 4.91 3.46 -21.30
CA ILE A 81 5.29 4.84 -20.94
C ILE A 81 6.69 4.84 -20.30
N PHE A 82 6.92 4.01 -19.28
CA PHE A 82 8.22 3.98 -18.62
C PHE A 82 9.34 3.47 -19.54
N ALA A 83 9.06 2.53 -20.43
CA ALA A 83 10.02 2.07 -21.44
C ALA A 83 10.36 3.18 -22.44
N LEU A 84 9.36 3.90 -22.96
CA LEU A 84 9.54 5.03 -23.85
C LEU A 84 10.33 6.16 -23.18
N MET A 85 9.97 6.54 -21.95
CA MET A 85 10.71 7.54 -21.17
C MET A 85 12.17 7.12 -20.96
N HIS A 86 12.41 5.84 -20.67
CA HIS A 86 13.78 5.32 -20.52
C HIS A 86 14.57 5.42 -21.83
N ILE A 87 13.99 4.98 -22.95
CA ILE A 87 14.62 5.06 -24.27
C ILE A 87 14.90 6.51 -24.66
N LEU A 88 13.90 7.40 -24.54
CA LEU A 88 14.05 8.82 -24.83
C LEU A 88 15.14 9.47 -23.97
N SER A 89 15.26 9.08 -22.70
CA SER A 89 16.34 9.58 -21.82
C SER A 89 17.74 9.15 -22.27
N LYS A 90 17.87 8.09 -23.07
CA LYS A 90 19.15 7.65 -23.65
C LYS A 90 19.48 8.35 -24.96
N VAL A 91 18.45 8.80 -25.68
CA VAL A 91 18.59 9.51 -26.97
C VAL A 91 18.81 11.01 -26.76
N LEU A 92 18.12 11.64 -25.81
CA LEU A 92 18.21 13.08 -25.54
C LEU A 92 19.64 13.61 -25.23
N PRO A 93 20.52 12.87 -24.53
CA PRO A 93 21.91 13.29 -24.32
C PRO A 93 22.72 13.45 -25.62
N LEU A 94 22.28 12.82 -26.72
CA LEU A 94 22.90 12.99 -28.04
C LEU A 94 22.60 14.39 -28.64
N PHE A 95 21.53 15.03 -28.19
CA PHE A 95 21.07 16.34 -28.69
C PHE A 95 21.24 17.47 -27.67
N SER A 96 21.39 17.15 -26.39
CA SER A 96 21.61 18.14 -25.32
C SER A 96 22.39 17.54 -24.17
N SER A 97 23.58 18.09 -23.89
CA SER A 97 24.48 17.67 -22.81
C SER A 97 23.93 17.97 -21.40
N SER A 98 22.84 18.72 -21.29
CA SER A 98 22.20 19.08 -20.01
C SER A 98 21.32 17.95 -19.44
N VAL A 99 20.93 16.96 -20.26
CA VAL A 99 20.04 15.88 -19.84
C VAL A 99 20.84 14.64 -19.44
N SER A 100 20.66 14.18 -18.20
CA SER A 100 21.26 12.94 -17.72
C SER A 100 20.38 11.73 -18.07
N ALA A 101 20.99 10.68 -18.61
CA ALA A 101 20.29 9.45 -18.96
C ALA A 101 19.73 8.73 -17.73
N TRP A 102 18.52 8.16 -17.84
CA TRP A 102 17.91 7.46 -16.72
C TRP A 102 18.65 6.16 -16.41
N ASP A 103 18.76 5.86 -15.11
CA ASP A 103 19.28 4.59 -14.60
C ASP A 103 18.14 3.55 -14.58
N TRP A 104 18.39 2.41 -15.22
CA TRP A 104 17.44 1.30 -15.31
C TRP A 104 16.93 0.84 -13.92
N LYS A 105 17.79 0.80 -12.91
CA LYS A 105 17.42 0.39 -11.54
C LYS A 105 16.41 1.36 -10.94
N LYS A 106 16.59 2.66 -11.19
CA LYS A 106 15.66 3.71 -10.74
C LYS A 106 14.35 3.70 -11.52
N THR A 107 14.40 3.40 -12.82
CA THR A 107 13.21 3.21 -13.66
C THR A 107 12.36 2.04 -13.13
N LEU A 108 12.96 0.89 -12.86
CA LEU A 108 12.26 -0.27 -12.28
C LEU A 108 11.62 0.06 -10.93
N ASN A 109 12.30 0.83 -10.09
CA ASN A 109 11.74 1.31 -8.84
C ASN A 109 10.47 2.15 -9.04
N SER A 110 10.49 3.07 -10.02
CA SER A 110 9.31 3.88 -10.35
C SER A 110 8.17 3.02 -10.89
N VAL A 111 8.46 2.07 -11.80
CA VAL A 111 7.45 1.12 -12.31
C VAL A 111 6.81 0.35 -11.16
N GLY A 112 7.61 -0.20 -10.24
CA GLY A 112 7.10 -0.93 -9.08
C GLY A 112 6.24 -0.07 -8.15
N ALA A 113 6.61 1.20 -7.95
CA ALA A 113 5.82 2.15 -7.16
C ALA A 113 4.44 2.42 -7.82
N PHE A 114 4.40 2.66 -9.13
CA PHE A 114 3.16 2.86 -9.88
C PHE A 114 2.29 1.61 -9.89
N MET A 115 2.89 0.44 -10.18
CA MET A 115 2.22 -0.86 -10.14
C MET A 115 1.56 -1.11 -8.79
N GLN A 116 2.22 -0.71 -7.69
CA GLN A 116 1.65 -0.85 -6.36
C GLN A 116 0.46 0.08 -6.11
N VAL A 117 0.50 1.32 -6.59
CA VAL A 117 -0.62 2.27 -6.47
C VAL A 117 -1.83 1.81 -7.29
N LEU A 118 -1.60 1.20 -8.46
CA LEU A 118 -2.66 0.72 -9.33
C LEU A 118 -3.10 -0.72 -9.00
N PHE A 119 -2.46 -1.38 -8.04
CA PHE A 119 -2.55 -2.82 -7.87
C PHE A 119 -3.99 -3.31 -7.70
N ILE A 120 -4.78 -2.70 -6.81
CA ILE A 120 -6.18 -3.07 -6.61
C ILE A 120 -7.03 -2.88 -7.87
N SER A 121 -6.82 -1.79 -8.61
CA SER A 121 -7.52 -1.50 -9.87
C SER A 121 -7.19 -2.55 -10.94
N LEU A 122 -5.91 -2.93 -11.05
CA LEU A 122 -5.47 -3.97 -11.98
C LEU A 122 -6.05 -5.34 -11.63
N VAL A 123 -6.11 -5.68 -10.35
CA VAL A 123 -6.80 -6.90 -9.90
C VAL A 123 -8.30 -6.80 -10.19
N GLY A 124 -8.93 -5.65 -9.99
CA GLY A 124 -10.34 -5.43 -10.31
C GLY A 124 -10.66 -5.71 -11.79
N ILE A 125 -9.78 -5.30 -12.72
CA ILE A 125 -9.91 -5.64 -14.14
C ILE A 125 -9.86 -7.16 -14.35
N VAL A 126 -8.91 -7.86 -13.71
CA VAL A 126 -8.81 -9.32 -13.81
C VAL A 126 -10.07 -10.02 -13.28
N VAL A 127 -10.63 -9.52 -12.18
CA VAL A 127 -11.77 -10.15 -11.51
C VAL A 127 -13.08 -9.91 -12.27
N MET A 128 -13.19 -8.83 -13.03
CA MET A 128 -14.41 -8.39 -13.70
C MET A 128 -15.14 -9.49 -14.52
N PRO A 129 -14.49 -10.25 -15.44
CA PRO A 129 -15.19 -11.28 -16.22
C PRO A 129 -15.65 -12.48 -15.39
N MET A 130 -15.13 -12.65 -14.17
CA MET A 130 -15.50 -13.74 -13.25
C MET A 130 -16.73 -13.41 -12.41
N GLN A 131 -17.25 -12.18 -12.48
CA GLN A 131 -18.43 -11.74 -11.75
C GLN A 131 -19.69 -12.02 -12.57
N CYS A 132 -20.29 -13.19 -12.38
CA CYS A 132 -21.51 -13.61 -13.06
C CYS A 132 -22.71 -13.62 -12.10
N TYR A 133 -23.78 -12.89 -12.44
CA TYR A 133 -25.06 -12.95 -11.72
C TYR A 133 -26.08 -13.84 -12.45
N SER A 134 -27.03 -14.39 -11.72
CA SER A 134 -28.05 -15.30 -12.24
C SER A 134 -29.36 -14.58 -12.52
N HIS A 135 -29.99 -14.91 -13.64
CA HIS A 135 -31.31 -14.43 -14.04
C HIS A 135 -32.41 -15.41 -13.61
N PRO A 136 -33.68 -14.98 -13.53
CA PRO A 136 -34.81 -15.85 -13.21
C PRO A 136 -35.02 -17.02 -14.20
N ASN A 137 -34.51 -16.89 -15.43
CA ASN A 137 -34.59 -17.92 -16.47
C ASN A 137 -33.46 -18.99 -16.35
N GLY A 138 -32.60 -18.89 -15.34
CA GLY A 138 -31.48 -19.81 -15.11
C GLY A 138 -30.19 -19.46 -15.85
N LEU A 139 -30.21 -18.48 -16.77
CA LEU A 139 -29.02 -17.99 -17.44
C LEU A 139 -28.19 -17.11 -16.51
N ARG A 140 -26.90 -16.96 -16.81
CA ARG A 140 -25.98 -16.10 -16.05
C ARG A 140 -25.33 -15.08 -16.98
N SER A 141 -25.23 -13.83 -16.55
CA SER A 141 -24.54 -12.77 -17.30
C SER A 141 -23.41 -12.15 -16.50
N VAL A 142 -22.41 -11.62 -17.18
CA VAL A 142 -21.34 -10.83 -16.55
C VAL A 142 -21.93 -9.52 -16.02
N VAL A 143 -21.62 -9.16 -14.77
CA VAL A 143 -22.18 -7.95 -14.12
C VAL A 143 -21.86 -6.68 -14.91
N SER A 144 -20.60 -6.52 -15.34
CA SER A 144 -20.16 -5.33 -16.09
C SER A 144 -20.59 -5.33 -17.56
N PHE A 145 -20.94 -6.50 -18.13
CA PHE A 145 -21.34 -6.68 -19.52
C PHE A 145 -22.56 -7.59 -19.59
N GLN A 146 -23.74 -7.03 -19.32
CA GLN A 146 -25.00 -7.79 -19.20
C GLN A 146 -25.36 -8.55 -20.49
N GLN A 147 -24.89 -8.08 -21.65
CA GLN A 147 -25.04 -8.73 -22.96
C GLN A 147 -24.19 -10.00 -23.12
N VAL A 148 -23.24 -10.26 -22.22
CA VAL A 148 -22.35 -11.43 -22.27
C VAL A 148 -22.87 -12.49 -21.31
N LEU A 149 -23.38 -13.59 -21.88
CA LEU A 149 -23.80 -14.77 -21.14
C LEU A 149 -22.58 -15.59 -20.71
N CYS A 150 -22.54 -16.01 -19.44
CA CYS A 150 -21.42 -16.72 -18.86
C CYS A 150 -21.37 -18.17 -19.37
N PHE A 151 -20.22 -18.57 -19.91
CA PHE A 151 -19.97 -19.88 -20.52
C PHE A 151 -20.88 -20.26 -21.71
N GLU A 152 -21.54 -19.27 -22.32
CA GLU A 152 -22.33 -19.44 -23.54
C GLU A 152 -21.78 -18.55 -24.68
N GLY A 153 -21.86 -19.03 -25.92
CA GLY A 153 -21.48 -18.25 -27.11
C GLY A 153 -19.99 -17.92 -27.26
N GLY A 154 -19.09 -18.47 -26.43
CA GLY A 154 -17.63 -18.34 -26.54
C GLY A 154 -17.04 -16.97 -26.17
N LEU A 155 -17.83 -15.89 -26.21
CA LEU A 155 -17.40 -14.53 -25.90
C LEU A 155 -16.91 -14.39 -24.45
N HIS A 156 -17.62 -15.01 -23.49
CA HIS A 156 -17.21 -15.03 -22.09
C HIS A 156 -15.86 -15.74 -21.90
N THR A 157 -15.64 -16.86 -22.59
CA THR A 157 -14.37 -17.59 -22.57
C THR A 157 -13.20 -16.72 -23.03
N SER A 158 -13.41 -15.89 -24.06
CA SER A 158 -12.40 -14.93 -24.52
C SER A 158 -12.07 -13.86 -23.47
N LEU A 159 -13.07 -13.34 -22.76
CA LEU A 159 -12.85 -12.39 -21.67
C LEU A 159 -12.09 -13.02 -20.49
N VAL A 160 -12.46 -14.25 -20.11
CA VAL A 160 -11.77 -15.02 -19.06
C VAL A 160 -10.34 -15.34 -19.46
N PHE A 161 -10.08 -15.65 -20.74
CA PHE A 161 -8.73 -15.87 -21.25
C PHE A 161 -7.86 -14.61 -21.13
N LEU A 162 -8.39 -13.44 -21.53
CA LEU A 162 -7.68 -12.16 -21.38
C LEU A 162 -7.43 -11.82 -19.91
N ALA A 163 -8.39 -12.10 -19.01
CA ALA A 163 -8.22 -11.96 -17.56
C ALA A 163 -7.10 -12.87 -17.02
N ALA A 164 -7.09 -14.14 -17.42
CA ALA A 164 -6.07 -15.10 -17.04
C ALA A 164 -4.69 -14.70 -17.56
N ALA A 165 -4.61 -14.19 -18.79
CA ALA A 165 -3.37 -13.64 -19.35
C ALA A 165 -2.87 -12.48 -18.50
N LEU A 166 -3.71 -11.50 -18.16
CA LEU A 166 -3.35 -10.35 -17.32
C LEU A 166 -2.90 -10.77 -15.91
N MET A 167 -3.59 -11.77 -15.33
CA MET A 167 -3.18 -12.37 -14.05
C MET A 167 -1.77 -12.97 -14.15
N GLY A 168 -1.51 -13.75 -15.20
CA GLY A 168 -0.26 -14.48 -15.39
C GLY A 168 0.93 -13.60 -15.81
N THR A 169 0.70 -12.51 -16.53
CA THR A 169 1.77 -11.62 -17.03
C THR A 169 2.05 -10.43 -16.13
N VAL A 170 1.09 -9.98 -15.33
CA VAL A 170 1.22 -8.75 -14.54
C VAL A 170 1.06 -9.01 -13.05
N ILE A 171 -0.09 -9.53 -12.61
CA ILE A 171 -0.42 -9.62 -11.17
C ILE A 171 0.47 -10.64 -10.45
N VAL A 172 0.51 -11.89 -10.94
CA VAL A 172 1.31 -12.97 -10.33
C VAL A 172 2.80 -12.64 -10.37
N PRO A 173 3.40 -12.21 -11.50
CA PRO A 173 4.80 -11.83 -11.54
C PRO A 173 5.16 -10.69 -10.59
N PHE A 174 4.29 -9.67 -10.46
CA PHE A 174 4.52 -8.58 -9.51
C PHE A 174 4.49 -9.08 -8.06
N MET A 175 3.51 -9.91 -7.68
CA MET A 175 3.42 -10.52 -6.35
C MET A 175 4.63 -11.41 -6.04
N VAL A 176 5.05 -12.24 -6.99
CA VAL A 176 6.25 -13.08 -6.86
C VAL A 176 7.49 -12.22 -6.71
N ALA A 177 7.63 -11.15 -7.51
CA ALA A 177 8.76 -10.23 -7.46
C ALA A 177 8.89 -9.54 -6.09
N ILE A 178 7.80 -9.03 -5.51
CA ILE A 178 7.85 -8.40 -4.19
C ILE A 178 8.18 -9.41 -3.08
N CYS A 179 7.69 -10.65 -3.18
CA CYS A 179 8.01 -11.73 -2.23
C CYS A 179 9.50 -12.11 -2.30
N ILE A 180 10.04 -12.31 -3.50
CA ILE A 180 11.47 -12.61 -3.69
C ILE A 180 12.33 -11.44 -3.21
N ALA A 181 11.93 -10.20 -3.51
CA ALA A 181 12.65 -9.01 -3.05
C ALA A 181 12.69 -8.95 -1.52
N ALA A 182 11.56 -9.14 -0.85
CA ALA A 182 11.48 -9.14 0.61
C ALA A 182 12.31 -10.28 1.25
N TRP A 183 12.35 -11.46 0.62
CA TRP A 183 13.17 -12.59 1.06
C TRP A 183 14.67 -12.30 0.92
N LYS A 184 15.09 -11.71 -0.20
CA LYS A 184 16.50 -11.41 -0.49
C LYS A 184 17.02 -10.15 0.22
N ALA A 185 16.14 -9.26 0.68
CA ALA A 185 16.51 -7.97 1.27
C ALA A 185 17.54 -8.06 2.43
N PRO A 186 17.41 -8.98 3.41
CA PRO A 186 18.36 -9.05 4.53
C PRO A 186 19.76 -9.52 4.12
N ALA A 187 19.86 -10.36 3.09
CA ALA A 187 21.14 -10.82 2.55
C ALA A 187 21.78 -9.71 1.70
N ALA A 188 20.97 -9.06 0.85
CA ALA A 188 21.37 -7.94 0.01
C ALA A 188 21.90 -6.75 0.82
N SER A 189 21.27 -6.43 1.97
CA SER A 189 21.69 -5.33 2.85
C SER A 189 23.01 -5.56 3.57
N ARG A 190 23.52 -6.81 3.63
CA ARG A 190 24.77 -7.15 4.33
C ARG A 190 26.00 -7.14 3.42
N GLN A 191 25.82 -6.99 2.11
CA GLN A 191 26.93 -6.95 1.16
C GLN A 191 27.74 -5.65 1.31
N LYS A 192 29.06 -5.78 1.47
CA LYS A 192 29.99 -4.65 1.49
C LYS A 192 29.94 -3.94 0.13
N GLY A 193 29.48 -2.70 0.10
CA GLY A 193 29.35 -1.90 -1.13
C GLY A 193 27.98 -1.24 -1.34
N GLY A 194 26.95 -1.56 -0.53
CA GLY A 194 25.67 -0.81 -0.49
C GLY A 194 24.75 -0.91 -1.72
N ASP A 195 25.28 -1.27 -2.88
CA ASP A 195 24.58 -1.24 -4.18
C ASP A 195 24.05 -2.60 -4.63
N SER A 196 23.34 -3.32 -3.75
CA SER A 196 22.63 -4.52 -4.21
C SER A 196 21.47 -4.13 -5.13
N LEU A 197 21.44 -4.69 -6.35
CA LEU A 197 20.41 -4.44 -7.37
C LEU A 197 18.99 -4.53 -6.78
N VAL A 198 18.75 -5.48 -5.88
CA VAL A 198 17.46 -5.67 -5.22
C VAL A 198 17.06 -4.45 -4.38
N ILE A 199 17.98 -3.85 -3.63
CA ILE A 199 17.66 -2.71 -2.74
C ILE A 199 17.32 -1.46 -3.56
N ILE A 200 18.00 -1.25 -4.70
CA ILE A 200 17.75 -0.09 -5.56
C ILE A 200 16.45 -0.27 -6.35
N CYS A 201 16.27 -1.41 -7.03
CA CYS A 201 15.09 -1.67 -7.86
C CYS A 201 13.80 -1.79 -7.05
N PHE A 202 13.86 -2.30 -5.82
CA PHE A 202 12.70 -2.45 -4.94
C PHE A 202 12.68 -1.41 -3.82
N ARG A 203 13.31 -0.25 -4.02
CA ARG A 203 13.30 0.83 -3.03
C ARG A 203 11.86 1.26 -2.68
N PHE A 204 10.91 1.23 -3.60
CA PHE A 204 9.49 1.51 -3.39
C PHE A 204 8.87 0.57 -2.33
N LEU A 205 9.38 -0.66 -2.26
CA LEU A 205 8.93 -1.65 -1.30
C LEU A 205 9.47 -1.31 0.09
N PHE A 206 10.77 -1.04 0.22
CA PHE A 206 11.46 -0.93 1.51
C PHE A 206 11.45 0.47 2.13
N TYR A 207 11.51 1.53 1.31
CA TYR A 207 11.80 2.90 1.78
C TYR A 207 10.76 3.47 2.76
N ARG A 208 9.48 3.10 2.60
CA ARG A 208 8.36 3.61 3.41
C ARG A 208 8.15 2.85 4.73
N PHE A 209 8.70 1.65 4.84
CA PHE A 209 8.55 0.81 6.02
C PHE A 209 9.80 0.86 6.89
N ARG A 210 9.63 0.51 8.17
CA ARG A 210 10.77 0.38 9.07
C ARG A 210 11.68 -0.76 8.62
N PRO A 211 12.99 -0.65 8.86
CA PRO A 211 13.94 -1.74 8.58
C PRO A 211 13.65 -3.04 9.33
N ASP A 212 12.83 -3.04 10.38
CA ASP A 212 12.38 -4.25 11.10
C ASP A 212 11.14 -4.90 10.48
N CYS A 213 10.41 -4.18 9.62
CA CYS A 213 9.15 -4.59 9.00
C CYS A 213 9.24 -4.45 7.46
N TRP A 214 10.41 -4.72 6.87
CA TRP A 214 10.67 -4.55 5.43
C TRP A 214 9.73 -5.38 4.54
N TRP A 215 9.21 -6.48 5.07
CA TRP A 215 8.29 -7.40 4.41
C TRP A 215 6.84 -6.90 4.36
N TRP A 216 6.51 -5.77 5.00
CA TRP A 216 5.13 -5.29 5.15
C TRP A 216 4.42 -4.98 3.82
N GLY A 217 5.17 -4.69 2.77
CA GLY A 217 4.58 -4.49 1.44
C GLY A 217 3.80 -5.71 0.93
N ILE A 218 4.11 -6.92 1.42
CA ILE A 218 3.38 -8.15 1.06
C ILE A 218 1.97 -8.14 1.65
N PRO A 219 1.75 -8.07 2.99
CA PRO A 219 0.40 -7.91 3.56
C PRO A 219 -0.39 -6.74 2.95
N PHE A 220 0.29 -5.63 2.65
CA PHE A 220 -0.34 -4.46 2.04
C PHE A 220 -0.90 -4.76 0.63
N CYS A 221 -0.17 -5.48 -0.22
CA CYS A 221 -0.66 -5.90 -1.54
C CYS A 221 -1.67 -7.06 -1.42
N PHE A 222 -1.45 -8.00 -0.51
CA PHE A 222 -2.36 -9.12 -0.30
C PHE A 222 -3.75 -8.66 0.17
N ARG A 223 -3.83 -7.66 1.04
CA ARG A 223 -5.10 -7.01 1.42
C ARG A 223 -5.88 -6.53 0.18
N GLN A 224 -5.20 -5.83 -0.72
CA GLN A 224 -5.81 -5.31 -1.94
C GLN A 224 -6.29 -6.43 -2.87
N LEU A 225 -5.47 -7.48 -3.04
CA LEU A 225 -5.84 -8.68 -3.80
C LEU A 225 -7.11 -9.32 -3.22
N ALA A 226 -7.14 -9.59 -1.91
CA ALA A 226 -8.26 -10.24 -1.25
C ALA A 226 -9.56 -9.41 -1.35
N ILE A 227 -9.49 -8.09 -1.16
CA ILE A 227 -10.64 -7.21 -1.30
C ILE A 227 -11.16 -7.23 -2.74
N ALA A 228 -10.31 -7.09 -3.75
CA ALA A 228 -10.73 -7.07 -5.14
C ALA A 228 -11.37 -8.40 -5.61
N PHE A 229 -10.98 -9.52 -5.02
CA PHE A 229 -11.58 -10.84 -5.28
C PHE A 229 -12.91 -11.10 -4.57
N THR A 230 -13.29 -10.24 -3.62
CA THR A 230 -14.51 -10.41 -2.83
C THR A 230 -15.77 -10.65 -3.68
N PRO A 231 -16.06 -9.88 -4.75
CA PRO A 231 -17.29 -10.07 -5.52
C PRO A 231 -17.33 -11.43 -6.24
N THR A 232 -16.17 -12.00 -6.57
CA THR A 232 -16.10 -13.32 -7.21
C THR A 232 -16.22 -14.46 -6.21
N VAL A 233 -15.64 -14.31 -5.02
CA VAL A 233 -15.70 -15.36 -3.98
C VAL A 233 -17.08 -15.41 -3.32
N ALA A 234 -17.66 -14.26 -3.01
CA ALA A 234 -18.96 -14.14 -2.35
C ALA A 234 -20.16 -14.24 -3.30
N GLY A 235 -19.92 -14.22 -4.62
CA GLY A 235 -20.97 -14.29 -5.63
C GLY A 235 -21.86 -13.05 -5.61
N THR A 236 -23.18 -13.23 -5.72
CA THR A 236 -24.17 -12.13 -5.75
C THR A 236 -24.66 -11.71 -4.35
N ASP A 237 -24.17 -12.34 -3.29
CA ASP A 237 -24.64 -12.08 -1.94
C ASP A 237 -23.89 -10.90 -1.31
N SER A 238 -24.55 -9.74 -1.28
CA SER A 238 -23.98 -8.48 -0.80
C SER A 238 -23.66 -8.50 0.70
N ASN A 239 -24.43 -9.27 1.50
CA ASN A 239 -24.16 -9.43 2.94
C ASN A 239 -22.82 -10.15 3.15
N VAL A 240 -22.63 -11.24 2.41
CA VAL A 240 -21.39 -12.02 2.44
C VAL A 240 -20.21 -11.20 1.92
N GLN A 241 -20.39 -10.42 0.84
CA GLN A 241 -19.35 -9.54 0.31
C GLN A 241 -18.86 -8.54 1.37
N MET A 242 -19.78 -7.85 2.04
CA MET A 242 -19.44 -6.84 3.06
C MET A 242 -18.78 -7.47 4.30
N MET A 243 -19.28 -8.60 4.78
CA MET A 243 -18.68 -9.30 5.91
C MET A 243 -17.29 -9.87 5.59
N LEU A 244 -17.06 -10.35 4.37
CA LEU A 244 -15.75 -10.78 3.92
C LEU A 244 -14.75 -9.60 3.90
N ILE A 245 -15.14 -8.45 3.34
CA ILE A 245 -14.33 -7.23 3.35
C ILE A 245 -14.02 -6.78 4.78
N ALA A 246 -15.03 -6.73 5.65
CA ALA A 246 -14.86 -6.35 7.06
C ALA A 246 -13.88 -7.29 7.78
N SER A 247 -13.95 -8.60 7.50
CA SER A 247 -13.04 -9.60 8.04
C SER A 247 -11.60 -9.38 7.55
N ILE A 248 -11.40 -9.15 6.25
CA ILE A 248 -10.07 -8.87 5.67
C ILE A 248 -9.45 -7.61 6.29
N LEU A 249 -10.23 -6.53 6.41
CA LEU A 249 -9.78 -5.27 7.01
C LEU A 249 -9.49 -5.41 8.50
N SER A 250 -10.29 -6.19 9.25
CA SER A 250 -10.07 -6.47 10.66
C SER A 250 -8.75 -7.22 10.88
N VAL A 251 -8.48 -8.28 10.11
CA VAL A 251 -7.20 -9.00 10.18
C VAL A 251 -6.02 -8.09 9.83
N TYR A 252 -6.14 -7.28 8.78
CA TYR A 252 -5.10 -6.30 8.43
C TYR A 252 -4.86 -5.29 9.58
N LEU A 253 -5.92 -4.81 10.23
CA LEU A 253 -5.84 -3.86 11.35
C LEU A 253 -5.10 -4.45 12.55
N VAL A 254 -5.30 -5.74 12.86
CA VAL A 254 -4.54 -6.44 13.91
C VAL A 254 -3.06 -6.48 13.57
N PHE A 255 -2.73 -6.88 12.33
CA PHE A 255 -1.34 -6.91 11.89
C PHE A 255 -0.72 -5.52 11.95
N LEU A 256 -1.46 -4.47 11.56
CA LEU A 256 -1.02 -3.07 11.58
C LEU A 256 -0.78 -2.61 13.01
N GLY A 257 -1.70 -2.90 13.93
CA GLY A 257 -1.63 -2.53 15.34
C GLY A 257 -0.55 -3.27 16.14
N ILE A 258 -0.18 -4.50 15.73
CA ILE A 258 0.93 -5.24 16.34
C ILE A 258 2.27 -4.74 15.81
N ASN A 259 2.39 -4.59 14.49
CA ASN A 259 3.68 -4.36 13.84
C ASN A 259 4.06 -2.89 13.72
N TRP A 260 3.11 -1.95 13.60
CA TRP A 260 3.38 -0.53 13.33
C TRP A 260 4.42 -0.32 12.20
N PRO A 261 4.26 -0.95 11.04
CA PRO A 261 5.29 -1.12 10.01
C PRO A 261 5.81 0.19 9.40
N TRP A 262 5.03 1.27 9.38
CA TRP A 262 5.40 2.50 8.69
C TRP A 262 6.56 3.22 9.41
N LYS A 263 7.40 3.91 8.62
CA LYS A 263 8.62 4.57 9.13
C LYS A 263 8.31 5.59 10.23
N SER A 264 7.22 6.33 10.10
CA SER A 264 6.79 7.34 11.08
C SER A 264 5.48 6.93 11.77
N LEU A 265 5.23 7.49 12.96
CA LEU A 265 4.04 7.18 13.74
C LEU A 265 2.78 7.73 13.06
N GLU A 266 2.88 8.93 12.50
CA GLU A 266 1.84 9.65 11.80
C GLU A 266 1.30 8.82 10.63
N LEU A 267 2.19 8.19 9.85
CA LEU A 267 1.80 7.30 8.75
C LEU A 267 1.06 6.05 9.22
N ASN A 268 1.45 5.47 10.36
CA ASN A 268 0.72 4.36 10.95
C ASN A 268 -0.67 4.80 11.44
N LEU A 269 -0.77 6.00 12.03
CA LEU A 269 -2.05 6.55 12.47
C LEU A 269 -2.98 6.82 11.27
N VAL A 270 -2.45 7.38 10.17
CA VAL A 270 -3.22 7.60 8.94
C VAL A 270 -3.75 6.28 8.40
N ASP A 271 -2.91 5.26 8.19
CA ASP A 271 -3.36 3.94 7.69
C ASP A 271 -4.37 3.30 8.66
N LEU A 272 -4.14 3.41 9.97
CA LEU A 272 -5.06 2.89 10.99
C LEU A 272 -6.42 3.58 10.95
N VAL A 273 -6.46 4.91 10.84
CA VAL A 273 -7.70 5.68 10.75
C VAL A 273 -8.42 5.36 9.45
N CYS A 274 -7.73 5.36 8.32
CA CYS A 274 -8.31 5.01 7.02
C CYS A 274 -8.93 3.61 7.02
N VAL A 275 -8.20 2.58 7.50
CA VAL A 275 -8.72 1.21 7.59
C VAL A 275 -9.90 1.10 8.55
N LYS A 276 -9.86 1.80 9.69
CA LYS A 276 -11.00 1.82 10.62
C LYS A 276 -12.24 2.47 10.02
N LEU A 277 -12.09 3.57 9.29
CA LEU A 277 -13.20 4.22 8.59
C LEU A 277 -13.79 3.29 7.53
N LEU A 278 -12.95 2.63 6.72
CA LEU A 278 -13.40 1.65 5.73
C LEU A 278 -14.12 0.45 6.36
N LEU A 279 -13.65 -0.01 7.52
CA LEU A 279 -14.31 -1.07 8.29
C LEU A 279 -15.66 -0.61 8.84
N PHE A 280 -15.73 0.61 9.39
CA PHE A 280 -16.98 1.19 9.90
C PHE A 280 -18.01 1.34 8.79
N ILE A 281 -17.60 1.83 7.61
CA ILE A 281 -18.47 1.91 6.43
C ILE A 281 -18.97 0.51 6.04
N ALA A 282 -18.09 -0.49 5.96
CA ALA A 282 -18.48 -1.85 5.56
C ALA A 282 -19.51 -2.48 6.53
N VAL A 283 -19.31 -2.30 7.84
CA VAL A 283 -20.26 -2.81 8.86
C VAL A 283 -21.56 -2.02 8.85
N SER A 284 -21.49 -0.70 8.69
CA SER A 284 -22.68 0.17 8.66
C SER A 284 -23.51 -0.06 7.40
N ALA A 285 -22.88 -0.42 6.28
CA ALA A 285 -23.57 -0.78 5.05
C ALA A 285 -24.52 -1.98 5.25
N GLY A 286 -24.28 -2.79 6.28
CA GLY A 286 -25.19 -3.81 6.80
C GLY A 286 -26.61 -3.34 7.04
N SER A 287 -26.81 -2.10 7.51
CA SER A 287 -28.14 -1.59 7.85
C SER A 287 -29.02 -1.31 6.63
N PHE A 288 -28.43 -1.24 5.43
CA PHE A 288 -29.18 -1.00 4.20
C PHE A 288 -29.60 -2.30 3.51
N MET A 289 -29.11 -3.46 3.96
CA MET A 289 -29.39 -4.73 3.31
C MET A 289 -30.70 -5.34 3.80
N ASP A 290 -31.45 -5.91 2.86
CA ASP A 290 -32.65 -6.67 3.18
C ASP A 290 -32.28 -7.97 3.91
N VAL A 291 -33.18 -8.40 4.82
CA VAL A 291 -33.04 -9.68 5.51
C VAL A 291 -33.05 -10.79 4.45
N THR A 292 -31.93 -11.50 4.35
CA THR A 292 -31.79 -12.57 3.36
C THR A 292 -32.74 -13.71 3.71
N LYS A 293 -33.44 -14.28 2.70
CA LYS A 293 -34.28 -15.46 2.89
C LYS A 293 -33.38 -16.60 3.36
N GLU A 294 -33.55 -17.01 4.61
CA GLU A 294 -32.67 -17.89 5.37
C GLU A 294 -32.26 -19.13 4.55
N THR A 295 -30.96 -19.26 4.28
CA THR A 295 -30.35 -20.53 3.91
C THR A 295 -29.35 -20.89 5.02
N PRO A 296 -29.35 -22.12 5.56
CA PRO A 296 -28.47 -22.49 6.68
C PRO A 296 -26.97 -22.26 6.39
N SER A 297 -26.57 -22.36 5.13
CA SER A 297 -25.19 -22.08 4.69
C SER A 297 -24.82 -20.60 4.79
N HIS A 298 -25.76 -19.69 4.55
CA HIS A 298 -25.55 -18.26 4.64
C HIS A 298 -25.31 -17.81 6.09
N GLU A 299 -26.13 -18.28 7.03
CA GLU A 299 -26.00 -17.96 8.45
C GLU A 299 -24.66 -18.44 9.03
N ASN A 300 -24.27 -19.68 8.73
CA ASN A 300 -22.98 -20.23 9.17
C ASN A 300 -21.80 -19.43 8.63
N LEU A 301 -21.88 -18.95 7.40
CA LEU A 301 -20.83 -18.14 6.78
C LEU A 301 -20.75 -16.74 7.40
N LEU A 302 -21.89 -16.08 7.63
CA LEU A 302 -21.92 -14.79 8.33
C LEU A 302 -21.39 -14.92 9.76
N LEU A 303 -21.80 -15.98 10.48
CA LEU A 303 -21.31 -16.26 11.83
C LEU A 303 -19.79 -16.49 11.84
N PHE A 304 -19.25 -17.21 10.85
CA PHE A 304 -17.80 -17.39 10.71
C PHE A 304 -17.05 -16.07 10.54
N PHE A 305 -17.56 -15.15 9.71
CA PHE A 305 -16.95 -13.82 9.55
C PHE A 305 -17.08 -12.97 10.80
N LEU A 306 -18.23 -13.01 11.47
CA LEU A 306 -18.44 -12.31 12.74
C LEU A 306 -17.47 -12.81 13.81
N ILE A 307 -17.32 -14.13 13.97
CA ILE A 307 -16.35 -14.75 14.88
C ILE A 307 -14.93 -14.31 14.50
N THR A 308 -14.59 -14.30 13.21
CA THR A 308 -13.28 -13.85 12.72
C THR A 308 -12.98 -12.41 13.14
N ILE A 309 -13.94 -11.50 12.96
CA ILE A 309 -13.81 -10.09 13.38
C ILE A 309 -13.65 -9.99 14.89
N ILE A 310 -14.47 -10.70 15.67
CA ILE A 310 -14.40 -10.69 17.14
C ILE A 310 -13.04 -11.21 17.61
N VAL A 311 -12.63 -12.40 17.15
CA VAL A 311 -11.36 -13.04 17.52
C VAL A 311 -10.17 -12.15 17.14
N ALA A 312 -10.16 -11.58 15.93
CA ALA A 312 -9.11 -10.66 15.49
C ALA A 312 -8.96 -9.47 16.46
N ASN A 313 -10.06 -8.79 16.79
CA ASN A 313 -10.03 -7.66 17.71
C ASN A 313 -9.66 -8.08 19.14
N CYS A 314 -10.14 -9.22 19.63
CA CYS A 314 -9.76 -9.78 20.92
C CYS A 314 -8.25 -10.08 21.00
N VAL A 315 -7.64 -10.60 19.93
CA VAL A 315 -6.18 -10.82 19.87
C VAL A 315 -5.42 -9.50 20.05
N LEU A 316 -5.88 -8.40 19.44
CA LEU A 316 -5.23 -7.10 19.60
C LEU A 316 -5.35 -6.57 21.04
N VAL A 317 -6.53 -6.69 21.66
CA VAL A 317 -6.76 -6.30 23.05
C VAL A 317 -5.93 -7.15 24.00
N PHE A 318 -5.92 -8.47 23.80
CA PHE A 318 -5.17 -9.40 24.63
C PHE A 318 -3.65 -9.20 24.49
N TYR A 319 -3.18 -8.93 23.27
CA TYR A 319 -1.78 -8.54 23.04
C TYR A 319 -1.43 -7.26 23.79
N ALA A 320 -2.25 -6.21 23.68
CA ALA A 320 -2.04 -4.96 24.41
C ALA A 320 -2.03 -5.20 25.93
N PHE A 321 -2.96 -6.01 26.44
CA PHE A 321 -3.05 -6.39 27.84
C PHE A 321 -1.82 -7.17 28.32
N ILE A 322 -1.34 -8.18 27.58
CA ILE A 322 -0.10 -8.90 27.88
C ILE A 322 1.09 -7.94 27.92
N VAL A 323 1.19 -7.01 26.96
CA VAL A 323 2.25 -6.01 26.93
C VAL A 323 2.17 -5.11 28.17
N MET A 324 0.97 -4.73 28.60
CA MET A 324 0.78 -3.96 29.82
C MET A 324 1.18 -4.74 31.08
N LEU A 325 0.74 -5.99 31.21
CA LEU A 325 1.10 -6.86 32.33
C LEU A 325 2.61 -7.11 32.43
N ARG A 326 3.27 -7.42 31.29
CA ARG A 326 4.71 -7.66 31.24
C ARG A 326 5.52 -6.42 31.62
N LYS A 327 5.00 -5.23 31.32
CA LYS A 327 5.64 -3.96 31.68
C LYS A 327 5.36 -3.56 33.14
N GLY A 328 4.24 -4.01 33.71
CA GLY A 328 3.81 -3.69 35.07
C GLY A 328 3.28 -2.26 35.21
N VAL A 329 2.79 -1.91 36.41
CA VAL A 329 2.15 -0.61 36.71
C VAL A 329 3.13 0.57 36.56
N ARG A 330 4.42 0.34 36.78
CA ARG A 330 5.50 1.33 36.60
C ARG A 330 6.22 1.20 35.26
N GLY A 331 5.73 0.34 34.37
CA GLY A 331 6.39 0.15 33.09
C GLY A 331 6.19 1.38 32.22
N ASP A 332 7.24 1.99 31.69
CA ASP A 332 6.99 3.15 30.83
C ASP A 332 6.24 2.71 29.55
N PHE A 333 5.03 3.24 29.44
CA PHE A 333 4.13 3.08 28.31
C PHE A 333 4.51 4.06 27.20
N GLY A 334 4.14 3.73 25.96
CA GLY A 334 4.52 4.49 24.77
C GLY A 334 5.67 3.88 23.96
N PHE A 335 5.99 4.53 22.85
CA PHE A 335 7.02 4.09 21.91
C PHE A 335 8.42 4.40 22.46
N LYS A 336 8.99 3.45 23.19
CA LYS A 336 10.37 3.55 23.69
C LYS A 336 11.37 3.45 22.53
N TYR A 337 12.33 4.37 22.52
CA TYR A 337 13.55 4.24 21.74
C TYR A 337 14.74 4.18 22.70
N PRO A 338 15.69 3.25 22.48
CA PRO A 338 15.71 2.22 21.43
C PRO A 338 14.86 0.98 21.76
N ARG A 339 14.25 0.37 20.75
CA ARG A 339 13.25 -0.72 20.92
C ARG A 339 13.81 -2.09 21.32
N LYS A 340 15.04 -2.41 20.89
CA LYS A 340 15.66 -3.74 21.05
C LYS A 340 16.89 -3.72 21.96
N LYS A 341 17.22 -2.57 22.55
CA LYS A 341 18.46 -2.36 23.30
C LYS A 341 18.12 -1.79 24.67
N THR A 342 18.86 -2.22 25.68
CA THR A 342 18.79 -1.54 26.98
C THR A 342 19.34 -0.13 26.85
N VAL A 343 18.86 0.82 27.66
CA VAL A 343 19.40 2.20 27.67
C VAL A 343 20.91 2.19 27.93
N LYS A 344 21.41 1.28 28.77
CA LYS A 344 22.85 1.10 29.01
C LYS A 344 23.62 0.60 27.79
N GLN A 345 23.03 -0.29 26.98
CA GLN A 345 23.64 -0.75 25.74
C GLN A 345 23.63 0.38 24.69
N PHE A 346 22.52 1.11 24.59
CA PHE A 346 22.41 2.28 23.73
C PHE A 346 23.43 3.36 24.08
N ALA A 347 23.57 3.68 25.37
CA ALA A 347 24.57 4.62 25.84
C ALA A 347 26.01 4.17 25.51
N ARG A 348 26.29 2.86 25.57
CA ARG A 348 27.61 2.31 25.17
C ARG A 348 27.86 2.45 23.66
N GLU A 349 26.88 2.13 22.84
CA GLU A 349 26.97 2.30 21.39
C GLU A 349 27.09 3.76 21.00
N TRP A 350 26.28 4.63 21.61
CA TRP A 350 26.35 6.09 21.44
C TRP A 350 27.74 6.61 21.79
N ARG A 351 28.28 6.22 22.95
CA ARG A 351 29.65 6.59 23.35
C ARG A 351 30.71 6.10 22.37
N SER A 352 30.56 4.87 21.87
CA SER A 352 31.48 4.30 20.88
C SER A 352 31.41 5.06 19.55
N LEU A 353 30.20 5.44 19.13
CA LEU A 353 29.97 6.26 17.95
C LEU A 353 30.61 7.65 18.11
N CYS A 354 30.42 8.32 19.24
CA CYS A 354 31.07 9.60 19.53
C CYS A 354 32.60 9.48 19.56
N ALA A 355 33.14 8.41 20.14
CA ALA A 355 34.58 8.16 20.16
C ALA A 355 35.14 7.94 18.74
N TYR A 356 34.42 7.22 17.88
CA TYR A 356 34.78 7.05 16.48
C TYR A 356 34.76 8.39 15.72
N HIS A 357 33.71 9.20 15.93
CA HIS A 357 33.58 10.53 15.33
C HIS A 357 34.66 11.52 15.75
N LYS A 358 35.30 11.28 16.91
CA LYS A 358 36.45 12.09 17.36
C LYS A 358 37.74 11.79 16.56
N VAL A 359 37.87 10.59 15.99
CA VAL A 359 39.10 10.12 15.33
C VAL A 359 39.05 10.31 13.81
N ILE A 360 37.87 10.24 13.21
CA ILE A 360 37.70 10.42 11.77
C ILE A 360 37.79 11.90 11.37
N ASP A 361 38.18 12.13 10.13
CA ASP A 361 38.23 13.47 9.53
C ASP A 361 36.84 14.05 9.27
N LEU A 362 36.78 15.38 9.17
CA LEU A 362 35.53 16.10 8.97
C LEU A 362 34.88 15.77 7.62
N ASP A 363 35.67 15.56 6.55
CA ASP A 363 35.15 15.27 5.21
C ASP A 363 34.46 13.90 5.13
N THR A 364 35.00 12.90 5.85
CA THR A 364 34.37 11.60 6.04
C THR A 364 33.06 11.73 6.83
N CYS A 365 33.01 12.55 7.90
CA CYS A 365 31.77 12.85 8.62
C CYS A 365 30.72 13.50 7.71
N VAL A 366 31.13 14.46 6.89
CA VAL A 366 30.23 15.15 5.94
C VAL A 366 29.69 14.16 4.92
N THR A 367 30.54 13.30 4.37
CA THR A 367 30.12 12.24 3.44
C THR A 367 29.12 11.29 4.08
N TRP A 368 29.38 10.87 5.32
CA TRP A 368 28.47 10.01 6.07
C TRP A 368 27.11 10.67 6.31
N LEU A 369 27.10 11.93 6.77
CA LEU A 369 25.87 12.71 6.96
C LEU A 369 25.14 12.97 5.65
N ARG A 370 25.85 13.21 4.54
CA ARG A 370 25.25 13.37 3.19
C ARG A 370 24.55 12.11 2.72
N ASN A 371 25.10 10.95 3.04
CA ASN A 371 24.54 9.64 2.69
C ASN A 371 23.33 9.24 3.55
N MET A 372 23.07 9.93 4.66
CA MET A 372 21.86 9.74 5.45
C MET A 372 20.61 10.33 4.78
N SER A 373 19.43 9.86 5.19
CA SER A 373 18.19 10.56 4.84
C SER A 373 18.07 11.87 5.62
N ASP A 374 17.32 12.85 5.08
CA ASP A 374 17.09 14.12 5.78
C ASP A 374 16.42 13.95 7.15
N TYR A 375 15.65 12.87 7.33
CA TYR A 375 15.01 12.55 8.60
C TYR A 375 16.04 12.16 9.66
N ASP A 376 17.04 11.36 9.26
CA ASP A 376 18.09 10.92 10.16
C ASP A 376 19.01 12.10 10.52
N ARG A 377 19.32 12.96 9.55
CA ARG A 377 20.04 14.23 9.79
C ARG A 377 19.31 15.13 10.77
N TYR A 378 18.00 15.35 10.58
CA TYR A 378 17.17 16.13 11.51
C TYR A 378 17.16 15.55 12.92
N THR A 379 17.08 14.21 13.02
CA THR A 379 17.10 13.52 14.32
C THR A 379 18.44 13.71 15.03
N ILE A 380 19.56 13.63 14.30
CA ILE A 380 20.90 13.88 14.84
C ILE A 380 21.04 15.36 15.23
N ASP A 381 20.63 16.30 14.40
CA ASP A 381 20.65 17.74 14.69
C ASP A 381 19.85 18.09 15.95
N THR A 382 18.66 17.51 16.08
CA THR A 382 17.83 17.64 17.29
C THR A 382 18.53 17.04 18.50
N ALA A 383 19.13 15.85 18.38
CA ALA A 383 19.87 15.22 19.47
C ALA A 383 21.09 16.05 19.91
N ILE A 384 21.82 16.64 18.95
CA ILE A 384 22.92 17.57 19.22
C ILE A 384 22.40 18.82 19.92
N SER A 385 21.36 19.46 19.40
CA SER A 385 20.75 20.67 19.99
C SER A 385 20.29 20.43 21.43
N ILE A 386 19.64 19.29 21.70
CA ILE A 386 19.25 18.88 23.04
C ILE A 386 20.49 18.66 23.92
N GLY A 387 21.50 17.93 23.42
CA GLY A 387 22.74 17.69 24.16
C GLY A 387 23.49 18.98 24.53
N GLN A 388 23.52 19.94 23.62
CA GLN A 388 24.06 21.28 23.84
C GLN A 388 23.25 22.04 24.89
N ALA A 389 21.92 21.96 24.86
CA ALA A 389 21.05 22.58 25.86
C ALA A 389 21.27 22.02 27.27
N TYR A 390 21.63 20.74 27.39
CA TYR A 390 22.01 20.09 28.66
C TYR A 390 23.50 20.27 29.03
N GLY A 391 24.23 21.17 28.36
CA GLY A 391 25.61 21.52 28.72
C GLY A 391 26.67 20.49 28.34
N MET A 392 26.35 19.53 27.44
CA MET A 392 27.33 18.53 26.99
C MET A 392 28.31 19.05 25.92
N SER A 393 28.14 20.27 25.42
CA SER A 393 29.13 20.95 24.58
C SER A 393 29.87 22.01 25.40
N GLY A 394 31.18 21.84 25.56
CA GLY A 394 32.04 22.75 26.32
C GLY A 394 32.12 24.18 25.78
N GLU A 395 31.64 24.48 24.57
CA GLU A 395 31.61 25.83 24.03
C GLU A 395 30.36 26.05 23.17
N ARG A 396 29.40 26.82 23.69
CA ARG A 396 28.42 27.50 22.85
C ARG A 396 29.03 28.86 22.49
N LYS A 397 29.78 28.96 21.38
CA LYS A 397 29.79 30.24 20.66
C LYS A 397 28.40 30.35 20.06
N LEU A 398 27.53 31.08 20.76
CA LEU A 398 26.28 31.57 20.20
C LEU A 398 26.64 32.22 18.86
N ILE A 399 26.32 31.55 17.75
CA ILE A 399 26.28 32.23 16.45
C ILE A 399 25.15 33.23 16.63
N GLY A 400 25.54 34.50 16.80
CA GLY A 400 24.64 35.62 16.90
C GLY A 400 23.67 35.58 15.74
N ARG A 401 22.39 35.68 16.06
CA ARG A 401 21.44 36.23 15.10
C ARG A 401 21.83 37.69 14.90
N ASP A 402 22.67 37.96 13.91
CA ASP A 402 22.66 39.25 13.26
C ASP A 402 21.36 39.31 12.45
N LEU A 403 20.30 39.75 13.14
CA LEU A 403 19.12 40.28 12.47
C LEU A 403 19.51 41.64 11.90
N PRO A 404 19.43 41.85 10.58
CA PRO A 404 19.59 43.19 10.02
C PRO A 404 18.44 44.06 10.52
N SER A 405 18.81 45.20 11.12
CA SER A 405 17.92 46.31 11.48
C SER A 405 17.26 46.93 10.25
#